data_AF-A0A2M7EN16-F1
#
_entry.id   AF-A0A2M7EN16-F1
#
_cell.length_a   1.000
_cell.length_b   1.000
_cell.length_c   1.000
_cell.angle_alpha   90.00
_cell.angle_beta   90.00
_cell.angle_gamma   90.00
#
_symmetry.space_group_name_H-M   'P 1'
#
loop_
_entity.id
_entity.type
_entity.pdbx_description
1 polymer ?
#
loop_
_entity_poly.entity_id
_entity_poly.type
_entity_poly.pdbx_seq_one_letter_code
_entity_poly.pdbx_strand_id
1 'polypeptide(L)'
;MNDVVKKDLTEAREVCPTTSQRLLKEGALLVDVREPEEVAQVGFAGCDVMTIPLSQFEDRWQEVPRDRDVILACAVGARSLKATYFLMYQGYTQVANMQDGMTRWAAKGFPVIGSAEAAVSSAAASSCCGGTAEAASAETSCCGGGAASAGAGCGCEGAPAAGDAARASGGACC
;
A
#
# COMPACT_ATOMS: atom_id res chain seq x y z
N MET A 1 8.03 -36.99 -28.50
CA MET A 1 9.20 -36.29 -27.96
C MET A 1 8.92 -34.81 -28.01
N ASN A 2 8.54 -34.21 -26.89
CA ASN A 2 8.65 -32.77 -26.66
C ASN A 2 8.98 -32.63 -25.17
N ASP A 3 10.24 -32.90 -24.85
CA ASP A 3 10.84 -32.53 -23.57
C ASP A 3 10.90 -31.01 -23.56
N VAL A 4 9.77 -30.40 -23.19
CA VAL A 4 9.72 -29.01 -22.74
C VAL A 4 10.61 -28.99 -21.53
N VAL A 5 11.85 -28.55 -21.75
CA VAL A 5 12.81 -28.15 -20.74
C VAL A 5 12.04 -27.34 -19.71
N LYS A 6 11.64 -27.98 -18.62
CA LYS A 6 11.33 -27.28 -17.38
C LYS A 6 12.66 -26.66 -17.02
N LYS A 7 12.92 -25.45 -17.53
CA LYS A 7 13.89 -24.56 -16.90
C LYS A 7 13.37 -24.49 -15.48
N ASP A 8 14.03 -25.17 -14.55
CA ASP A 8 13.82 -25.00 -13.13
C ASP A 8 14.05 -23.51 -12.89
N LEU A 9 12.96 -22.74 -12.94
CA LEU A 9 12.98 -21.31 -12.77
C LEU A 9 13.41 -21.11 -11.33
N THR A 10 14.71 -20.88 -11.15
CA THR A 10 15.32 -20.58 -9.88
C THR A 10 14.51 -19.45 -9.26
N GLU A 11 14.21 -19.55 -7.97
CA GLU A 11 13.41 -18.54 -7.27
C GLU A 11 14.01 -17.16 -7.53
N ALA A 12 13.16 -16.19 -7.88
CA ALA A 12 13.62 -14.85 -8.18
C ALA A 12 14.29 -14.27 -6.93
N ARG A 13 15.48 -13.70 -7.09
CA ARG A 13 16.19 -13.06 -5.97
C ARG A 13 15.36 -11.89 -5.46
N GLU A 14 14.91 -11.96 -4.22
CA GLU A 14 14.13 -10.88 -3.61
C GLU A 14 14.99 -10.07 -2.62
N VAL A 15 14.93 -8.75 -2.72
CA VAL A 15 15.70 -7.83 -1.88
C VAL A 15 14.77 -6.84 -1.18
N CYS A 16 15.06 -6.53 0.08
CA CYS A 16 14.31 -5.50 0.79
C CYS A 16 14.73 -4.09 0.32
N PRO A 17 13.93 -3.04 0.57
CA PRO A 17 14.25 -1.69 0.13
C PRO A 17 15.56 -1.13 0.69
N THR A 18 15.98 -1.54 1.90
CA THR A 18 17.27 -1.11 2.48
C THR A 18 18.44 -1.73 1.74
N THR A 19 18.36 -3.03 1.43
CA THR A 19 19.39 -3.71 0.61
C THR A 19 19.42 -3.13 -0.79
N SER A 20 18.25 -2.84 -1.37
CA SER A 20 18.16 -2.21 -2.69
C SER A 20 18.84 -0.83 -2.69
N GLN A 21 18.60 0.00 -1.68
CA GLN A 21 19.27 1.30 -1.57
C GLN A 21 20.79 1.16 -1.49
N ARG A 22 21.31 0.16 -0.77
CA ARG A 22 22.75 -0.11 -0.71
C ARG A 22 23.30 -0.48 -2.09
N LEU A 23 22.65 -1.42 -2.77
CA LEU A 23 23.06 -1.87 -4.11
C LEU A 23 23.02 -0.73 -5.13
N LEU A 24 22.01 0.15 -5.06
CA LEU A 24 21.93 1.33 -5.94
C LEU A 24 23.08 2.31 -5.72
N LYS A 25 23.56 2.46 -4.47
CA LYS A 25 24.77 3.24 -4.17
C LYS A 25 26.05 2.58 -4.66
N GLU A 26 26.07 1.25 -4.75
CA GLU A 26 27.18 0.45 -5.30
C GLU A 26 27.18 0.44 -6.84
N GLY A 27 26.16 1.04 -7.49
CA GLY A 27 26.07 1.12 -8.94
C GLY A 27 25.09 0.13 -9.56
N ALA A 28 24.14 -0.46 -8.82
CA ALA A 28 23.03 -1.18 -9.41
C ALA A 28 22.09 -0.23 -10.18
N LEU A 29 21.35 -0.75 -11.17
CA LEU A 29 20.32 -0.01 -11.90
C LEU A 29 18.95 -0.33 -11.30
N LEU A 30 18.13 0.68 -11.03
CA LEU A 30 16.73 0.49 -10.67
C LEU A 30 15.86 0.54 -11.93
N VAL A 31 15.06 -0.49 -12.17
CA VAL A 31 14.06 -0.51 -13.24
C VAL A 31 12.67 -0.39 -12.62
N ASP A 32 12.01 0.73 -12.90
CA ASP A 32 10.63 0.97 -12.47
C ASP A 32 9.66 0.47 -13.54
N VAL A 33 8.85 -0.54 -13.19
CA VAL A 33 7.88 -1.15 -14.11
C VAL A 33 6.47 -0.58 -13.99
N ARG A 34 6.31 0.56 -13.32
CA ARG A 34 5.03 1.27 -13.20
C ARG A 34 4.72 2.05 -14.47
N GLU A 35 3.44 2.42 -14.61
CA GLU A 35 3.00 3.26 -15.71
C GLU A 35 3.59 4.68 -15.57
N PRO A 36 3.87 5.38 -16.69
CA PRO A 36 4.53 6.68 -16.65
C PRO A 36 3.71 7.73 -15.87
N GLU A 37 2.38 7.60 -15.83
CA GLU A 37 1.54 8.49 -15.02
C GLU A 37 1.79 8.31 -13.51
N GLU A 38 2.05 7.08 -13.06
CA GLU A 38 2.39 6.79 -11.65
C GLU A 38 3.78 7.36 -11.29
N VAL A 39 4.74 7.23 -12.22
CA VAL A 39 6.10 7.74 -12.02
C VAL A 39 6.14 9.27 -12.03
N ALA A 40 5.31 9.91 -12.87
CA ALA A 40 5.16 11.35 -12.92
C ALA A 40 4.57 11.93 -11.62
N GLN A 41 3.71 11.17 -10.93
CA GLN A 41 3.18 11.53 -9.61
C GLN A 41 4.26 11.38 -8.53
N VAL A 42 4.82 10.17 -8.41
CA VAL A 42 5.92 9.88 -7.49
C VAL A 42 6.91 8.90 -8.10
N GLY A 43 8.15 9.35 -8.26
CA GLY A 43 9.26 8.59 -8.82
C GLY A 43 10.32 8.23 -7.78
N PHE A 44 11.22 7.31 -8.11
CA PHE A 44 12.42 7.08 -7.30
C PHE A 44 13.45 8.19 -7.55
N ALA A 45 14.11 8.70 -6.51
CA ALA A 45 15.16 9.72 -6.63
C ALA A 45 16.49 9.25 -6.04
N GLY A 46 17.56 9.96 -6.36
CA GLY A 46 18.89 9.75 -5.76
C GLY A 46 19.57 8.44 -6.15
N CYS A 47 19.11 7.82 -7.24
CA CYS A 47 19.67 6.61 -7.83
C CYS A 47 19.51 6.63 -9.35
N ASP A 48 20.24 5.74 -10.02
CA ASP A 48 20.10 5.50 -11.45
C ASP A 48 18.82 4.70 -11.70
N VAL A 49 17.79 5.37 -12.23
CA VAL A 49 16.46 4.80 -12.43
C VAL A 49 16.09 4.83 -13.91
N MET A 50 15.63 3.70 -14.41
CA MET A 50 15.10 3.52 -15.75
C MET A 50 13.63 3.10 -15.67
N THR A 51 12.74 3.92 -16.22
CA THR A 51 11.31 3.61 -16.23
C THR A 51 10.93 2.87 -17.51
N ILE A 52 10.44 1.64 -17.36
CA ILE A 52 9.94 0.82 -18.48
C ILE A 52 8.57 0.28 -18.06
N PRO A 53 7.46 0.85 -18.55
CA PRO A 53 6.12 0.41 -18.15
C PRO A 53 5.91 -1.06 -18.50
N LEU A 54 5.19 -1.79 -17.64
CA LEU A 54 4.98 -3.22 -17.82
C LEU A 54 4.36 -3.56 -19.18
N SER A 55 3.46 -2.71 -19.69
CA SER A 55 2.85 -2.87 -21.01
C SER A 55 3.82 -2.86 -22.19
N GLN A 56 4.99 -2.23 -22.04
CA GLN A 56 6.03 -2.16 -23.09
C GLN A 56 7.25 -3.00 -22.73
N PHE A 57 7.25 -3.66 -21.57
CA PHE A 57 8.41 -4.37 -21.05
C PHE A 57 8.82 -5.55 -21.94
N GLU A 58 7.84 -6.23 -22.54
CA GLU A 58 8.08 -7.36 -23.46
C GLU A 58 8.76 -6.95 -24.78
N ASP A 59 8.62 -5.68 -25.18
CA ASP A 59 9.28 -5.14 -26.38
C ASP A 59 10.61 -4.45 -26.02
N ARG A 60 10.70 -3.87 -24.83
CA ARG A 60 11.81 -2.99 -24.39
C ARG A 60 12.80 -3.62 -23.42
N TRP A 61 12.62 -4.89 -23.04
CA TRP A 61 13.53 -5.59 -22.11
C TRP A 61 15.00 -5.57 -22.55
N GLN A 62 15.28 -5.44 -23.85
CA GLN A 62 16.63 -5.37 -24.40
C GLN A 62 17.38 -4.09 -24.00
N GLU A 63 16.68 -3.05 -23.59
CA GLU A 63 17.28 -1.81 -23.08
C GLU A 63 17.92 -2.00 -21.70
N VAL A 64 17.51 -3.05 -20.97
CA VAL A 64 18.04 -3.35 -19.64
C VAL A 64 19.46 -3.92 -19.76
N PRO A 65 20.48 -3.26 -19.20
CA PRO A 65 21.86 -3.72 -19.27
C PRO A 65 22.04 -5.05 -18.53
N ARG A 66 22.89 -5.93 -19.06
CA ARG A 66 23.21 -7.24 -18.48
C ARG A 66 24.51 -7.24 -17.68
N ASP A 67 25.33 -6.20 -17.84
CA ASP A 67 26.68 -6.09 -17.26
C ASP A 67 26.71 -5.63 -15.80
N ARG A 68 25.55 -5.26 -15.21
CA ARG A 68 25.45 -4.79 -13.81
C ARG A 68 24.22 -5.38 -13.12
N ASP A 69 24.18 -5.25 -11.80
CA ASP A 69 23.02 -5.62 -10.99
C ASP A 69 21.81 -4.76 -11.37
N VAL A 70 20.68 -5.42 -11.64
CA VAL A 70 19.41 -4.78 -11.97
C VAL A 70 18.39 -5.10 -10.89
N ILE A 71 17.75 -4.07 -10.36
CA ILE A 71 16.72 -4.18 -9.34
C ILE A 71 15.41 -3.72 -9.97
N LEU A 72 14.40 -4.58 -9.98
CA LEU A 72 13.08 -4.24 -10.47
C LEU A 72 12.19 -3.82 -9.31
N ALA A 73 11.50 -2.70 -9.47
CA ALA A 73 10.55 -2.20 -8.49
C ALA A 73 9.22 -1.82 -9.16
N CYS A 74 8.13 -1.98 -8.40
CA CYS A 74 6.82 -1.45 -8.77
C CYS A 74 6.16 -0.81 -7.55
N ALA A 75 4.83 -0.64 -7.54
CA ALA A 75 4.14 -0.10 -6.37
C ALA A 75 4.28 -0.98 -5.11
N VAL A 76 4.04 -2.29 -5.24
CA VAL A 76 3.94 -3.23 -4.10
C VAL A 76 4.77 -4.51 -4.25
N GLY A 77 5.52 -4.68 -5.35
CA GLY A 77 6.38 -5.85 -5.62
C GLY A 77 5.78 -6.91 -6.56
N ALA A 78 4.46 -6.96 -6.76
CA ALA A 78 3.83 -8.03 -7.57
C ALA A 78 4.12 -7.92 -9.09
N ARG A 79 4.05 -6.70 -9.65
CA ARG A 79 4.36 -6.44 -11.07
C ARG A 79 5.84 -6.64 -11.39
N SER A 80 6.73 -6.17 -10.51
CA SER A 80 8.17 -6.30 -10.67
C SER A 80 8.64 -7.75 -10.54
N LEU A 81 7.97 -8.57 -9.72
CA LEU A 81 8.26 -10.00 -9.65
C LEU A 81 8.04 -10.70 -11.00
N LYS A 82 6.92 -10.42 -11.68
CA LYS A 82 6.65 -10.96 -13.02
C LYS A 82 7.70 -10.54 -14.04
N ALA A 83 8.06 -9.25 -14.04
CA ALA A 83 9.11 -8.72 -14.91
C ALA A 83 10.49 -9.34 -14.59
N THR A 84 10.78 -9.63 -13.32
CA THR A 84 12.01 -10.31 -12.89
C THR A 84 12.08 -11.72 -13.47
N TYR A 85 11.01 -12.51 -13.34
CA TYR A 85 10.94 -13.84 -13.94
C TYR A 85 11.06 -13.80 -15.47
N PHE A 86 10.47 -12.79 -16.12
CA PHE A 86 10.61 -12.60 -17.55
C PHE A 86 12.08 -12.37 -17.94
N LEU A 87 12.80 -11.47 -17.27
CA LEU A 87 14.22 -11.25 -17.52
C LEU A 87 15.06 -12.50 -17.24
N MET A 88 14.77 -13.23 -16.15
CA MET A 88 15.44 -14.51 -15.87
C MET A 88 15.24 -15.53 -17.00
N TYR A 89 14.02 -15.58 -17.56
CA TYR A 89 13.73 -16.43 -18.72
C TYR A 89 14.56 -16.04 -19.94
N GLN A 90 14.75 -14.74 -20.17
CA GLN A 90 15.61 -14.17 -21.22
C GLN A 90 17.12 -14.34 -20.97
N GLY A 91 17.51 -14.92 -19.83
CA GLY A 91 18.90 -15.23 -19.48
C GLY A 91 19.62 -14.18 -18.65
N TYR A 92 18.90 -13.23 -18.04
CA TYR A 92 19.50 -12.32 -17.07
C TYR A 92 19.82 -13.09 -15.77
N THR A 93 21.07 -12.98 -15.31
CA THR A 93 21.55 -13.64 -14.09
C THR A 93 21.61 -12.70 -12.88
N GLN A 94 21.78 -11.40 -13.13
CA GLN A 94 21.96 -10.36 -12.11
C GLN A 94 20.70 -9.49 -11.95
N VAL A 95 19.55 -10.13 -11.74
CA VAL A 95 18.27 -9.45 -11.53
C VAL A 95 17.71 -9.74 -10.14
N ALA A 96 17.13 -8.72 -9.51
CA ALA A 96 16.49 -8.86 -8.21
C ALA A 96 15.16 -8.09 -8.16
N ASN A 97 14.16 -8.67 -7.49
CA ASN A 97 12.88 -8.01 -7.21
C ASN A 97 12.97 -7.22 -5.89
N MET A 98 12.54 -5.96 -5.90
CA MET A 98 12.37 -5.18 -4.67
C MET A 98 11.04 -5.54 -3.99
N GLN A 99 11.13 -6.14 -2.80
CA GLN A 99 9.96 -6.46 -1.98
C GLN A 99 9.24 -5.18 -1.51
N ASP A 100 7.90 -5.22 -1.53
CA ASP A 100 7.00 -4.13 -1.14
C ASP A 100 7.15 -2.83 -1.95
N GLY A 101 7.99 -2.84 -3.00
CA GLY A 101 8.11 -1.77 -3.99
C GLY A 101 8.28 -0.35 -3.44
N MET A 102 7.69 0.60 -4.16
CA MET A 102 7.69 2.02 -3.81
C MET A 102 7.01 2.29 -2.46
N THR A 103 5.98 1.54 -2.08
CA THR A 103 5.27 1.74 -0.81
C THR A 103 6.23 1.67 0.37
N ARG A 104 7.03 0.60 0.48
CA ARG A 104 7.98 0.46 1.59
C ARG A 104 9.19 1.38 1.40
N TRP A 105 9.56 1.72 0.17
CA TRP A 105 10.60 2.72 -0.09
C TRP A 105 10.21 4.09 0.49
N ALA A 106 9.01 4.57 0.18
CA ALA A 106 8.48 5.84 0.69
C ALA A 106 8.24 5.79 2.20
N ALA A 107 7.71 4.68 2.72
CA ALA A 107 7.51 4.50 4.17
C ALA A 107 8.84 4.54 4.97
N LYS A 108 9.96 4.19 4.35
CA LYS A 108 11.30 4.32 4.96
C LYS A 108 11.89 5.73 4.87
N GLY A 109 11.20 6.66 4.23
CA GLY A 109 11.68 8.04 4.04
C GLY A 109 12.85 8.13 3.07
N PHE A 110 12.96 7.21 2.12
CA PHE A 110 13.99 7.26 1.09
C PHE A 110 13.69 8.34 0.05
N PRO A 111 14.72 8.83 -0.68
CA PRO A 111 14.54 9.88 -1.66
C PRO A 111 13.57 9.46 -2.77
N VAL A 112 12.59 10.31 -3.02
CA VAL A 112 11.59 10.19 -4.09
C VAL A 112 11.47 11.50 -4.85
N ILE A 113 11.08 11.42 -6.11
CA ILE A 113 10.72 12.57 -6.95
C ILE A 113 9.24 12.84 -6.67
N GLY A 114 8.90 14.06 -6.25
CA GLY A 114 7.54 14.45 -5.85
C GLY A 114 7.32 14.39 -4.34
N SER A 115 6.06 14.40 -3.91
CA SER A 115 5.71 14.37 -2.48
C SER A 115 5.72 12.95 -1.93
N ALA A 116 6.61 12.66 -0.98
CA ALA A 116 6.69 11.35 -0.32
C ALA A 116 5.36 10.89 0.32
N GLU A 117 4.55 11.85 0.75
CA GLU A 117 3.20 11.63 1.29
C GLU A 117 2.26 11.01 0.26
N ALA A 118 2.37 11.36 -1.04
CA ALA A 118 1.53 10.81 -2.09
C ALA A 118 1.81 9.31 -2.35
N ALA A 119 3.06 8.86 -2.19
CA ALA A 119 3.42 7.45 -2.29
C ALA A 119 2.95 6.62 -1.10
N VAL A 120 2.90 7.19 0.10
CA VAL A 120 2.41 6.49 1.30
C VAL A 120 0.87 6.52 1.38
N SER A 121 0.24 7.60 0.91
CA SER A 121 -1.23 7.74 0.94
C SER A 121 -1.94 6.87 -0.10
N SER A 122 -1.30 6.55 -1.23
CA SER A 122 -1.86 5.63 -2.24
C SER A 122 -1.83 4.16 -1.81
N ALA A 123 -0.90 3.76 -0.93
CA ALA A 123 -0.91 2.44 -0.30
C ALA A 123 -1.86 2.36 0.92
N ALA A 124 -2.03 3.47 1.64
CA ALA A 124 -3.01 3.59 2.72
C ALA A 124 -4.47 3.68 2.23
N ALA A 125 -4.70 3.97 0.93
CA ALA A 125 -6.04 4.05 0.33
C ALA A 125 -6.78 2.69 0.20
N SER A 126 -6.19 1.58 0.66
CA SER A 126 -6.90 0.31 0.89
C SER A 126 -7.18 0.02 2.37
N SER A 127 -6.88 0.96 3.27
CA SER A 127 -7.27 0.86 4.68
C SER A 127 -8.63 1.53 4.89
N CYS A 128 -9.68 0.75 4.68
CA CYS A 128 -10.93 0.76 5.47
C CYS A 128 -11.36 2.09 6.11
N CYS A 129 -11.65 3.13 5.33
CA CYS A 129 -12.55 4.22 5.73
C CYS A 129 -13.12 4.87 4.47
N GLY A 130 -14.21 4.28 3.94
CA GLY A 130 -15.17 5.06 3.19
C GLY A 130 -15.78 6.08 4.14
N GLY A 131 -15.27 7.31 4.09
CA GLY A 131 -15.77 8.45 4.83
C GLY A 131 -15.37 9.68 4.05
N THR A 132 -16.17 10.02 3.04
CA THR A 132 -16.09 11.30 2.35
C THR A 132 -16.20 12.42 3.38
N ALA A 133 -15.09 13.14 3.58
CA ALA A 133 -15.10 14.40 4.30
C ALA A 133 -15.83 15.44 3.45
N GLU A 134 -17.15 15.48 3.57
CA GLU A 134 -17.96 16.61 3.15
C GLU A 134 -18.15 17.50 4.38
N ALA A 135 -17.21 18.42 4.59
CA ALA A 135 -17.26 19.41 5.66
C ALA A 135 -17.73 20.74 5.09
N ALA A 136 -19.06 20.94 5.06
CA ALA A 136 -19.67 22.26 5.02
C ALA A 136 -21.12 22.19 5.54
N SER A 137 -21.29 22.42 6.84
CA SER A 137 -22.41 23.13 7.49
C SER A 137 -22.29 22.85 8.99
N ALA A 138 -21.77 23.80 9.74
CA ALA A 138 -22.58 24.81 10.42
C ALA A 138 -23.50 24.18 11.48
N GLU A 139 -22.96 24.15 12.69
CA GLU A 139 -23.63 24.54 13.95
C GLU A 139 -24.98 23.90 14.23
N THR A 140 -25.07 23.09 15.29
CA THR A 140 -25.92 23.39 16.46
C THR A 140 -25.91 22.23 17.47
N SER A 141 -25.38 22.54 18.66
CA SER A 141 -25.84 22.03 19.97
C SER A 141 -25.85 20.52 20.21
N CYS A 142 -24.71 20.00 20.68
CA CYS A 142 -24.70 18.84 21.56
C CYS A 142 -25.25 19.26 22.94
N CYS A 143 -26.52 18.95 23.22
CA CYS A 143 -27.02 18.42 24.50
C CYS A 143 -28.54 18.61 24.62
N GLY A 144 -29.21 17.52 25.00
CA GLY A 144 -30.60 17.48 25.46
C GLY A 144 -31.52 16.85 24.41
N GLY A 145 -32.17 15.72 24.64
CA GLY A 145 -32.35 14.94 25.85
C GLY A 145 -33.63 14.11 25.67
N GLY A 146 -33.61 12.87 26.17
CA GLY A 146 -34.77 11.98 26.26
C GLY A 146 -35.16 11.31 24.93
N ALA A 147 -35.62 10.08 24.89
CA ALA A 147 -35.86 9.08 25.92
C ALA A 147 -36.02 7.71 25.21
N ALA A 148 -35.77 6.62 25.94
CA ALA A 148 -36.51 5.34 25.99
C ALA A 148 -37.36 4.90 24.76
N SER A 149 -37.44 3.62 24.35
CA SER A 149 -37.14 2.34 25.00
C SER A 149 -37.40 1.18 24.03
N ALA A 150 -36.80 0.04 24.39
CA ALA A 150 -37.03 -1.37 24.05
C ALA A 150 -38.37 -1.84 23.47
N GLY A 151 -38.32 -3.02 22.83
CA GLY A 151 -39.45 -3.95 22.78
C GLY A 151 -39.26 -5.12 21.81
N ALA A 152 -38.83 -6.28 22.33
CA ALA A 152 -38.91 -7.54 21.62
C ALA A 152 -40.34 -8.13 21.70
N GLY A 153 -40.81 -8.71 20.60
CA GLY A 153 -41.87 -9.73 20.57
C GLY A 153 -43.31 -9.23 20.51
N CYS A 154 -44.06 -9.67 19.49
CA CYS A 154 -45.52 -9.58 19.43
C CYS A 154 -46.15 -10.15 20.72
N GLY A 155 -46.95 -9.37 21.43
CA GLY A 155 -47.70 -9.83 22.60
C GLY A 155 -48.60 -8.75 23.20
N CYS A 156 -49.87 -9.11 23.36
CA CYS A 156 -51.01 -8.34 23.85
C CYS A 156 -51.03 -8.12 25.38
N GLU A 157 -51.51 -6.93 25.76
CA GLU A 157 -52.33 -6.57 26.94
C GLU A 157 -51.91 -6.92 28.39
N GLY A 158 -51.96 -5.91 29.26
CA GLY A 158 -52.16 -6.10 30.72
C GLY A 158 -51.43 -5.08 31.61
N ALA A 159 -52.19 -4.20 32.24
CA ALA A 159 -51.79 -3.13 33.18
C ALA A 159 -51.43 -3.65 34.62
N PRO A 160 -51.38 -2.82 35.69
CA PRO A 160 -50.34 -1.83 36.06
C PRO A 160 -49.82 -1.98 37.52
N ALA A 161 -48.86 -1.10 37.90
CA ALA A 161 -48.73 -0.40 39.20
C ALA A 161 -47.50 -0.67 40.12
N ALA A 162 -47.02 0.48 40.65
CA ALA A 162 -46.49 0.76 42.00
C ALA A 162 -44.96 0.81 42.22
N GLY A 163 -44.50 1.94 42.78
CA GLY A 163 -43.24 2.01 43.55
C GLY A 163 -42.52 3.36 43.51
N ASP A 164 -42.88 4.25 44.43
CA ASP A 164 -42.40 5.62 44.63
C ASP A 164 -41.05 5.71 45.41
N ALA A 165 -40.43 6.89 45.34
CA ALA A 165 -39.59 7.53 46.36
C ALA A 165 -38.09 7.18 46.55
N ALA A 166 -37.26 8.21 46.28
CA ALA A 166 -36.58 9.04 47.31
C ALA A 166 -35.04 9.13 47.28
N ARG A 167 -34.58 10.41 47.29
CA ARG A 167 -33.45 11.03 48.04
C ARG A 167 -32.01 10.50 47.78
N ALA A 168 -30.93 11.28 47.85
CA ALA A 168 -30.68 12.63 48.32
C ALA A 168 -29.35 13.17 47.76
N SER A 169 -29.22 14.48 47.88
CA SER A 169 -28.05 15.35 47.78
C SER A 169 -26.87 14.98 48.70
N GLY A 170 -25.63 15.29 48.25
CA GLY A 170 -24.65 16.00 49.08
C GLY A 170 -23.24 15.39 49.21
N GLY A 171 -22.22 16.22 48.93
CA GLY A 171 -20.87 16.21 49.52
C GLY A 171 -19.88 15.23 48.90
N ALA A 172 -18.93 15.63 48.06
CA ALA A 172 -17.69 16.38 48.35
C ALA A 172 -16.66 15.61 49.21
N CYS A 173 -15.55 15.27 48.54
CA CYS A 173 -14.16 15.15 48.99
C CYS A 173 -13.89 14.84 50.48
N CYS A 174 -13.44 13.61 50.75
CA CYS A 174 -12.10 13.24 51.27
C CYS A 174 -11.95 11.72 51.13
#